data_AF-A0A7R8HAW3-F1
#
_entry.id   AF-A0A7R8HAW3-F1
#
_cell.length_a   1.000
_cell.length_b   1.000
_cell.length_c   1.000
_cell.angle_alpha   90.00
_cell.angle_beta   90.00
_cell.angle_gamma   90.00
#
_symmetry.space_group_name_H-M   'P 1'
#
loop_
_entity.id
_entity.type
_entity.pdbx_description
1 polymer ?
#
loop_
_entity_poly.entity_id
_entity_poly.type
_entity_poly.pdbx_seq_one_letter_code
_entity_poly.pdbx_strand_id
1 'polypeptide(L)'
;MTSENPRQLELVQVVKKVVPQLSNALRKGQCGRIGVFGGCVIYTGAPYFSGISALKCGADLVHIICEKEAGQVIKSYSPELIVHPILDTEYALEEIDKWLPSFHGVILGPGLGRNQSMSARISLIIERVKALSIPLVIDADGLWHITNSPGVIKGYKKAVLTPNAVEFSRLVKSVLKRDVTPNVRPDPVLVGEVARALGGITLVHKGEIDIITDGTLRKCALMTAVHDDAEDREIYCLAL
;
A
#
# COMPACT_ATOMS: atom_id res chain seq x y z
N MET A 1 1.27 -3.01 38.07
CA MET A 1 0.98 -1.91 37.12
C MET A 1 2.23 -1.67 36.33
N THR A 2 2.33 -2.25 35.13
CA THR A 2 3.46 -2.04 34.23
C THR A 2 3.43 -0.60 33.74
N SER A 3 4.51 0.15 33.97
CA SER A 3 4.70 1.49 33.43
C SER A 3 4.56 1.45 31.91
N GLU A 4 3.52 2.08 31.35
CA GLU A 4 3.31 2.12 29.90
C GLU A 4 4.50 2.82 29.22
N ASN A 5 5.03 2.21 28.17
CA ASN A 5 6.15 2.74 27.41
C ASN A 5 5.71 4.07 26.76
N PRO A 6 6.44 5.20 26.95
CA PRO A 6 6.09 6.49 26.37
C PRO A 6 5.80 6.45 24.85
N ARG A 7 6.51 5.60 24.11
CA ARG A 7 6.27 5.41 22.66
C ARG A 7 4.91 4.77 22.37
N GLN A 8 4.47 3.84 23.21
CA GLN A 8 3.15 3.21 23.05
C GLN A 8 2.04 4.23 23.29
N LEU A 9 2.20 5.10 24.27
CA LEU A 9 1.24 6.18 24.57
C LEU A 9 1.10 7.13 23.37
N GLU A 10 2.20 7.56 22.77
CA GLU A 10 2.17 8.44 21.60
C GLU A 10 1.54 7.78 20.37
N LEU A 11 1.86 6.51 20.10
CA LEU A 11 1.22 5.72 19.04
C LEU A 11 -0.30 5.63 19.22
N VAL A 12 -0.77 5.38 20.45
CA VAL A 12 -2.20 5.36 20.77
C VAL A 12 -2.84 6.73 20.50
N GLN A 13 -2.15 7.84 20.79
CA GLN A 13 -2.67 9.18 20.49
C GLN A 13 -2.78 9.43 18.99
N VAL A 14 -1.82 8.97 18.19
CA VAL A 14 -1.90 9.09 16.71
C VAL A 14 -3.05 8.24 16.17
N VAL A 15 -3.15 6.98 16.58
CA VAL A 15 -4.21 6.06 16.12
C VAL A 15 -5.61 6.60 16.47
N LYS A 16 -5.80 7.15 17.68
CA LYS A 16 -7.07 7.77 18.09
C LYS A 16 -7.53 8.91 17.19
N LYS A 17 -6.62 9.60 16.51
CA LYS A 17 -6.96 10.67 15.56
C LYS A 17 -7.43 10.14 14.20
N VAL A 18 -7.08 8.90 13.86
CA VAL A 18 -7.37 8.29 12.55
C VAL A 18 -8.64 7.44 12.60
N VAL A 19 -8.94 6.80 13.72
CA VAL A 19 -10.13 5.96 13.88
C VAL A 19 -11.39 6.84 13.87
N PRO A 20 -12.34 6.62 12.94
CA PRO A 20 -13.56 7.41 12.88
C PRO A 20 -14.44 7.15 14.12
N GLN A 21 -15.14 8.19 14.60
CA GLN A 21 -16.11 8.02 15.67
C GLN A 21 -17.34 7.28 15.15
N LEU A 22 -17.75 6.23 15.87
CA LEU A 22 -18.99 5.53 15.58
C LEU A 22 -20.18 6.43 15.92
N SER A 23 -21.12 6.56 14.99
CA SER A 23 -22.31 7.38 15.14
C SER A 23 -23.52 6.65 14.56
N ASN A 24 -24.65 6.72 15.28
CA ASN A 24 -25.93 6.15 14.84
C ASN A 24 -26.50 6.83 13.58
N ALA A 25 -25.94 7.97 13.17
CA ALA A 25 -26.33 8.67 11.95
C ALA A 25 -25.69 8.06 10.68
N LEU A 26 -24.61 7.28 10.83
CA LEU A 26 -23.88 6.69 9.71
C LEU A 26 -24.52 5.37 9.28
N ARG A 27 -24.53 5.15 7.96
CA ARG A 27 -25.06 3.94 7.31
C ARG A 27 -23.91 3.08 6.79
N LYS A 28 -24.20 1.79 6.58
CA LYS A 28 -23.29 0.82 6.00
C LYS A 28 -22.64 1.37 4.72
N GLY A 29 -21.32 1.35 4.69
CA GLY A 29 -20.49 1.83 3.60
C GLY A 29 -19.98 3.25 3.80
N GLN A 30 -20.45 4.00 4.80
CA GLN A 30 -19.95 5.35 5.07
C GLN A 30 -18.65 5.36 5.89
N CYS A 31 -18.32 4.27 6.59
CA CYS A 31 -17.14 4.14 7.44
C CYS A 31 -16.00 3.33 6.81
N GLY A 32 -16.01 3.13 5.48
CA GLY A 32 -14.89 2.48 4.78
C GLY A 32 -15.36 1.48 3.74
N ARG A 33 -15.16 1.80 2.46
CA ARG A 33 -15.27 0.86 1.35
C ARG A 33 -13.90 0.65 0.75
N ILE A 34 -13.34 -0.54 0.90
CA ILE A 34 -11.98 -0.85 0.46
C ILE A 34 -12.03 -1.77 -0.76
N GLY A 35 -11.30 -1.43 -1.81
CA GLY A 35 -11.09 -2.28 -2.97
C GLY A 35 -9.72 -2.95 -2.92
N VAL A 36 -9.67 -4.28 -2.95
CA VAL A 36 -8.42 -5.06 -3.02
C VAL A 36 -8.30 -5.67 -4.41
N PHE A 37 -7.32 -5.21 -5.18
CA PHE A 37 -6.99 -5.71 -6.52
C PHE A 37 -5.82 -6.69 -6.41
N GLY A 38 -6.12 -7.96 -6.61
CA GLY A 38 -5.23 -9.05 -6.25
C GLY A 38 -5.86 -10.41 -6.53
N GLY A 39 -5.10 -11.48 -6.32
CA GLY A 39 -5.59 -12.85 -6.52
C GLY A 39 -5.53 -13.32 -7.95
N CYS A 40 -4.51 -14.11 -8.25
CA CYS A 40 -4.40 -14.95 -9.42
C CYS A 40 -4.71 -16.41 -9.08
N VAL A 41 -4.75 -17.27 -10.09
CA VAL A 41 -5.00 -18.72 -9.95
C VAL A 41 -4.16 -19.38 -8.84
N ILE A 42 -2.93 -18.93 -8.62
CA ILE A 42 -2.01 -19.50 -7.61
C ILE A 42 -2.19 -18.83 -6.24
N TYR A 43 -2.41 -17.52 -6.19
CA TYR A 43 -2.28 -16.73 -4.96
C TYR A 43 -3.62 -16.19 -4.46
N THR A 44 -4.54 -17.09 -4.10
CA THR A 44 -5.88 -16.76 -3.59
C THR A 44 -5.88 -16.29 -2.13
N GLY A 45 -4.93 -16.72 -1.31
CA GLY A 45 -4.87 -16.39 0.12
C GLY A 45 -4.46 -14.94 0.41
N ALA A 46 -3.53 -14.38 -0.38
CA ALA A 46 -3.03 -13.01 -0.19
C ALA A 46 -4.13 -11.93 -0.24
N PRO A 47 -5.01 -11.87 -1.27
CA PRO A 47 -6.10 -10.89 -1.29
C PRO A 47 -7.12 -11.13 -0.17
N TYR A 48 -7.34 -12.39 0.23
CA TYR A 48 -8.19 -12.71 1.39
C TYR A 48 -7.63 -12.10 2.69
N PHE A 49 -6.35 -12.31 2.99
CA PHE A 49 -5.74 -11.77 4.21
C PHE A 49 -5.75 -10.23 4.23
N SER A 50 -5.50 -9.60 3.09
CA SER A 50 -5.62 -8.14 2.96
C SER A 50 -7.06 -7.69 3.24
N GLY A 51 -8.04 -8.34 2.62
CA GLY A 51 -9.45 -7.96 2.75
C GLY A 51 -10.02 -8.20 4.15
N ILE A 52 -9.80 -9.36 4.75
CA ILE A 52 -10.29 -9.67 6.10
C ILE A 52 -9.61 -8.81 7.15
N SER A 53 -8.33 -8.44 6.96
CA SER A 53 -7.64 -7.49 7.84
C SER A 53 -8.29 -6.12 7.79
N ALA A 54 -8.67 -5.64 6.59
CA ALA A 54 -9.40 -4.38 6.46
C ALA A 54 -10.75 -4.39 7.18
N LEU A 55 -11.53 -5.49 7.06
CA LEU A 55 -12.78 -5.65 7.83
C LEU A 55 -12.52 -5.63 9.35
N LYS A 56 -11.52 -6.39 9.82
CA LYS A 56 -11.14 -6.43 11.24
C LYS A 56 -10.64 -5.10 11.78
N CYS A 57 -10.04 -4.26 10.93
CA CYS A 57 -9.65 -2.89 11.26
C CYS A 57 -10.82 -1.89 11.23
N GLY A 58 -12.03 -2.32 10.86
CA GLY A 58 -13.24 -1.51 10.93
C GLY A 58 -13.79 -1.00 9.59
N ALA A 59 -13.32 -1.52 8.44
CA ALA A 59 -13.96 -1.22 7.16
C ALA A 59 -15.38 -1.82 7.11
N ASP A 60 -16.35 -1.05 6.62
CA ASP A 60 -17.75 -1.51 6.49
C ASP A 60 -17.92 -2.56 5.37
N LEU A 61 -17.18 -2.36 4.27
CA LEU A 61 -17.28 -3.17 3.06
C LEU A 61 -15.90 -3.36 2.46
N VAL A 62 -15.62 -4.59 2.06
CA VAL A 62 -14.40 -4.92 1.33
C VAL A 62 -14.77 -5.66 0.06
N HIS A 63 -14.27 -5.15 -1.05
CA HIS A 63 -14.42 -5.72 -2.37
C HIS A 63 -13.08 -6.31 -2.81
N ILE A 64 -13.08 -7.56 -3.25
CA ILE A 64 -11.91 -8.20 -3.84
C ILE A 64 -12.11 -8.30 -5.34
N ILE A 65 -11.26 -7.63 -6.12
CA ILE A 65 -11.23 -7.70 -7.57
C ILE A 65 -10.08 -8.64 -7.94
N CYS A 66 -10.43 -9.83 -8.45
CA CYS A 66 -9.49 -10.93 -8.68
C CYS A 66 -9.70 -11.60 -10.03
N GLU A 67 -8.76 -12.44 -10.43
CA GLU A 67 -8.90 -13.29 -11.61
C GLU A 67 -10.06 -14.26 -11.45
N LYS A 68 -10.67 -14.66 -12.57
CA LYS A 68 -11.89 -15.47 -12.58
C LYS A 68 -11.72 -16.77 -11.80
N GLU A 69 -10.59 -17.45 -11.99
CA GLU A 69 -10.29 -18.74 -11.36
C GLU A 69 -10.01 -18.62 -9.86
N ALA A 70 -9.49 -17.47 -9.40
CA ALA A 70 -9.25 -17.20 -7.98
C ALA A 70 -10.56 -16.97 -7.20
N GLY A 71 -11.58 -16.44 -7.86
CA GLY A 71 -12.78 -15.95 -7.20
C GLY A 71 -13.58 -16.98 -6.42
N GLN A 72 -13.74 -18.21 -6.93
CA GLN A 72 -14.49 -19.25 -6.22
C GLN A 72 -13.80 -19.66 -4.92
N VAL A 73 -12.46 -19.76 -4.94
CA VAL A 73 -11.67 -20.13 -3.77
C VAL A 73 -11.72 -19.00 -2.72
N ILE A 74 -11.58 -17.74 -3.14
CA ILE A 74 -11.65 -16.61 -2.21
C ILE A 74 -13.03 -16.52 -1.56
N LYS A 75 -14.11 -16.75 -2.32
CA LYS A 75 -15.49 -16.77 -1.81
C LYS A 75 -15.73 -17.87 -0.76
N SER A 76 -14.99 -18.97 -0.80
CA SER A 76 -15.16 -20.05 0.19
C SER A 76 -14.50 -19.75 1.54
N TYR A 77 -13.59 -18.77 1.61
CA TYR A 77 -12.91 -18.40 2.85
C TYR A 77 -13.77 -17.54 3.78
N SER A 78 -14.60 -16.63 3.24
CA SER A 78 -15.51 -15.80 4.06
C SER A 78 -16.70 -15.30 3.23
N PRO A 79 -17.92 -15.35 3.78
CA PRO A 79 -19.11 -14.76 3.15
C PRO A 79 -19.18 -13.22 3.28
N GLU A 80 -18.29 -12.60 4.08
CA GLU A 80 -18.31 -11.15 4.33
C GLU A 80 -17.69 -10.34 3.17
N LEU A 81 -16.79 -10.97 2.41
CA LEU A 81 -16.05 -10.34 1.33
C LEU A 81 -16.89 -10.32 0.05
N ILE A 82 -16.95 -9.15 -0.62
CA ILE A 82 -17.62 -9.02 -1.91
C ILE A 82 -16.60 -9.31 -3.01
N VAL A 83 -16.65 -10.52 -3.56
CA VAL A 83 -15.63 -10.99 -4.53
C VAL A 83 -16.12 -10.84 -5.97
N HIS A 84 -15.36 -10.08 -6.74
CA HIS A 84 -15.54 -9.76 -8.16
C HIS A 84 -14.49 -10.50 -9.03
N PRO A 85 -14.85 -11.65 -9.61
CA PRO A 85 -13.95 -12.47 -10.45
C PRO A 85 -13.87 -11.94 -11.89
N ILE A 86 -13.29 -10.74 -12.05
CA ILE A 86 -13.33 -9.99 -13.32
C ILE A 86 -11.96 -9.46 -13.76
N LEU A 87 -10.90 -9.59 -12.95
CA LEU A 87 -9.66 -8.85 -13.18
C LEU A 87 -8.96 -9.23 -14.49
N ASP A 88 -9.11 -10.48 -14.93
CA ASP A 88 -8.52 -11.06 -16.14
C ASP A 88 -9.41 -10.95 -17.39
N THR A 89 -10.68 -10.51 -17.27
CA THR A 89 -11.63 -10.46 -18.40
C THR A 89 -11.40 -9.28 -19.33
N GLU A 90 -11.95 -9.34 -20.56
CA GLU A 90 -11.86 -8.25 -21.54
C GLU A 90 -12.59 -6.98 -21.09
N TYR A 91 -13.72 -7.15 -20.39
CA TYR A 91 -14.59 -6.07 -19.87
C TYR A 91 -14.25 -5.66 -18.42
N ALA A 92 -13.07 -6.05 -17.93
CA ALA A 92 -12.66 -5.83 -16.54
C ALA A 92 -12.75 -4.36 -16.15
N LEU A 93 -12.30 -3.48 -17.05
CA LEU A 93 -12.15 -2.06 -16.79
C LEU A 93 -13.52 -1.37 -16.67
N GLU A 94 -14.47 -1.72 -17.53
CA GLU A 94 -15.84 -1.22 -17.52
C GLU A 94 -16.57 -1.62 -16.23
N GLU A 95 -16.36 -2.85 -15.75
CA GLU A 95 -16.93 -3.30 -14.47
C GLU A 95 -16.26 -2.64 -13.27
N ILE A 96 -14.93 -2.48 -13.30
CA ILE A 96 -14.18 -1.77 -12.26
C ILE A 96 -14.68 -0.33 -12.13
N ASP A 97 -14.92 0.36 -13.24
CA ASP A 97 -15.38 1.76 -13.27
C ASP A 97 -16.72 1.98 -12.56
N LYS A 98 -17.56 0.95 -12.43
CA LYS A 98 -18.82 1.02 -11.67
C LYS A 98 -18.59 1.09 -10.16
N TRP A 99 -17.55 0.42 -9.66
CA TRP A 99 -17.27 0.30 -8.23
C TRP A 99 -16.23 1.29 -7.74
N LEU A 100 -15.25 1.61 -8.59
CA LEU A 100 -14.09 2.42 -8.22
C LEU A 100 -14.46 3.76 -7.56
N PRO A 101 -15.44 4.54 -8.07
CA PRO A 101 -15.82 5.82 -7.44
C PRO A 101 -16.38 5.68 -6.01
N SER A 102 -16.82 4.48 -5.63
CA SER A 102 -17.34 4.22 -4.29
C SER A 102 -16.24 3.95 -3.27
N PHE A 103 -15.03 3.55 -3.69
CA PHE A 103 -13.97 3.17 -2.76
C PHE A 103 -13.36 4.37 -2.05
N HIS A 104 -13.16 4.23 -0.74
CA HIS A 104 -12.45 5.18 0.10
C HIS A 104 -10.94 4.90 0.15
N GLY A 105 -10.54 3.68 -0.23
CA GLY A 105 -9.15 3.27 -0.36
C GLY A 105 -9.02 2.03 -1.23
N VAL A 106 -7.89 1.91 -1.90
CA VAL A 106 -7.56 0.79 -2.78
C VAL A 106 -6.25 0.15 -2.33
N ILE A 107 -6.20 -1.17 -2.34
CA ILE A 107 -5.00 -1.97 -2.16
C ILE A 107 -4.74 -2.71 -3.47
N LEU A 108 -3.53 -2.60 -4.01
CA LEU A 108 -3.14 -3.21 -5.28
C LEU A 108 -1.91 -4.08 -5.07
N GLY A 109 -2.00 -5.35 -5.45
CA GLY A 109 -0.83 -6.24 -5.43
C GLY A 109 -0.98 -7.60 -4.76
N PRO A 110 -1.75 -7.77 -3.66
CA PRO A 110 -1.82 -9.04 -2.95
C PRO A 110 -2.19 -10.21 -3.87
N GLY A 111 -1.20 -11.04 -4.22
CA GLY A 111 -1.40 -12.19 -5.10
C GLY A 111 -1.76 -11.85 -6.55
N LEU A 112 -1.40 -10.68 -7.09
CA LEU A 112 -1.60 -10.40 -8.52
C LEU A 112 -0.82 -11.36 -9.43
N GLY A 113 0.26 -11.97 -8.93
CA GLY A 113 1.21 -12.67 -9.76
C GLY A 113 2.02 -11.71 -10.64
N ARG A 114 2.84 -12.27 -11.53
CA ARG A 114 3.78 -11.49 -12.35
C ARG A 114 3.53 -11.68 -13.84
N ASN A 115 2.27 -11.86 -14.21
CA ASN A 115 1.90 -12.03 -15.59
C ASN A 115 2.07 -10.71 -16.35
N GLN A 116 2.95 -10.70 -17.35
CA GLN A 116 3.26 -9.49 -18.09
C GLN A 116 2.04 -8.95 -18.86
N SER A 117 1.12 -9.83 -19.30
CA SER A 117 -0.12 -9.42 -19.97
C SER A 117 -1.03 -8.55 -19.09
N MET A 118 -0.94 -8.70 -17.76
CA MET A 118 -1.72 -7.91 -16.81
C MET A 118 -1.17 -6.50 -16.61
N SER A 119 0.11 -6.26 -16.92
CA SER A 119 0.80 -4.99 -16.57
C SER A 119 0.15 -3.76 -17.19
N ALA A 120 -0.34 -3.86 -18.43
CA ALA A 120 -1.05 -2.78 -19.10
C ALA A 120 -2.38 -2.46 -18.38
N ARG A 121 -3.13 -3.50 -17.98
CA ARG A 121 -4.38 -3.35 -17.23
C ARG A 121 -4.14 -2.77 -15.85
N ILE A 122 -3.12 -3.23 -15.12
CA ILE A 122 -2.74 -2.65 -13.82
C ILE A 122 -2.40 -1.17 -13.97
N SER A 123 -1.66 -0.79 -15.02
CA SER A 123 -1.33 0.62 -15.26
C SER A 123 -2.59 1.46 -15.48
N LEU A 124 -3.55 0.96 -16.25
CA LEU A 124 -4.84 1.62 -16.47
C LEU A 124 -5.69 1.71 -15.19
N ILE A 125 -5.63 0.72 -14.31
CA ILE A 125 -6.29 0.76 -13.00
C ILE A 125 -5.68 1.86 -12.13
N ILE A 126 -4.34 1.95 -12.07
CA ILE A 126 -3.64 3.01 -11.33
C ILE A 126 -4.03 4.39 -11.86
N GLU A 127 -4.07 4.58 -13.18
CA GLU A 127 -4.51 5.82 -13.82
C GLU A 127 -5.93 6.23 -13.40
N ARG A 128 -6.88 5.29 -13.38
CA ARG A 128 -8.26 5.53 -12.92
C ARG A 128 -8.33 5.89 -11.44
N VAL A 129 -7.59 5.18 -10.59
CA VAL A 129 -7.49 5.45 -9.15
C VAL A 129 -6.96 6.87 -8.90
N LYS A 130 -5.92 7.27 -9.66
CA LYS A 130 -5.36 8.63 -9.62
C LYS A 130 -6.37 9.68 -10.05
N ALA A 131 -7.09 9.45 -11.15
CA ALA A 131 -8.10 10.38 -11.67
C ALA A 131 -9.21 10.65 -10.64
N LEU A 132 -9.59 9.64 -9.86
CA LEU A 132 -10.58 9.75 -8.79
C LEU A 132 -9.97 10.20 -7.44
N SER A 133 -8.65 10.41 -7.39
CA SER A 133 -7.94 10.81 -6.18
C SER A 133 -8.18 9.89 -4.97
N ILE A 134 -8.32 8.58 -5.21
CA ILE A 134 -8.55 7.57 -4.17
C ILE A 134 -7.21 7.13 -3.55
N PRO A 135 -7.07 7.13 -2.21
CA PRO A 135 -5.89 6.57 -1.53
C PRO A 135 -5.53 5.17 -2.02
N LEU A 136 -4.24 4.93 -2.30
CA LEU A 136 -3.76 3.71 -2.94
C LEU A 136 -2.58 3.11 -2.19
N VAL A 137 -2.71 1.87 -1.72
CA VAL A 137 -1.59 1.08 -1.19
C VAL A 137 -1.14 0.12 -2.28
N ILE A 138 0.15 0.11 -2.62
CA ILE A 138 0.73 -0.84 -3.56
C ILE A 138 1.72 -1.73 -2.83
N ASP A 139 1.43 -3.03 -2.81
CA ASP A 139 2.21 -4.04 -2.10
C ASP A 139 2.62 -5.19 -3.03
N ALA A 140 3.59 -6.00 -2.60
CA ALA A 140 3.97 -7.26 -3.24
C ALA A 140 4.08 -7.20 -4.78
N ASP A 141 3.29 -7.99 -5.52
CA ASP A 141 3.35 -8.03 -6.98
C ASP A 141 2.89 -6.72 -7.65
N GLY A 142 2.11 -5.88 -6.95
CA GLY A 142 1.82 -4.53 -7.41
C GLY A 142 3.09 -3.70 -7.56
N LEU A 143 4.04 -3.87 -6.63
CA LEU A 143 5.36 -3.24 -6.70
C LEU A 143 6.14 -3.76 -7.90
N TRP A 144 6.07 -5.06 -8.19
CA TRP A 144 6.69 -5.63 -9.37
C TRP A 144 6.15 -4.98 -10.67
N HIS A 145 4.83 -4.83 -10.79
CA HIS A 145 4.24 -4.16 -11.96
C HIS A 145 4.69 -2.70 -12.11
N ILE A 146 4.71 -1.91 -11.03
CA ILE A 146 5.17 -0.52 -11.12
C ILE A 146 6.68 -0.40 -11.35
N THR A 147 7.50 -1.37 -10.93
CA THR A 147 8.95 -1.32 -11.20
C THR A 147 9.26 -1.39 -12.69
N ASN A 148 8.39 -1.97 -13.50
CA ASN A 148 8.54 -1.97 -14.96
C ASN A 148 8.23 -0.59 -15.58
N SER A 149 7.32 0.17 -14.97
CA SER A 149 6.89 1.49 -15.43
C SER A 149 6.65 2.47 -14.28
N PRO A 150 7.68 2.95 -13.56
CA PRO A 150 7.50 3.78 -12.36
C PRO A 150 6.77 5.10 -12.62
N GLY A 151 6.80 5.57 -13.88
CA GLY A 151 6.09 6.76 -14.32
C GLY A 151 4.58 6.70 -14.06
N VAL A 152 3.97 5.52 -14.02
CA VAL A 152 2.52 5.37 -13.81
C VAL A 152 2.06 5.91 -12.46
N ILE A 153 2.89 5.78 -11.43
CA ILE A 153 2.54 6.20 -10.06
C ILE A 153 3.17 7.55 -9.68
N LYS A 154 4.16 8.02 -10.45
CA LYS A 154 4.96 9.21 -10.13
C LYS A 154 4.08 10.43 -9.81
N GLY A 155 4.38 11.10 -8.71
CA GLY A 155 3.70 12.30 -8.23
C GLY A 155 2.38 12.05 -7.51
N TYR A 156 1.91 10.80 -7.40
CA TYR A 156 0.66 10.50 -6.72
C TYR A 156 0.84 10.40 -5.19
N LYS A 157 0.78 11.55 -4.52
CA LYS A 157 1.04 11.66 -3.05
C LYS A 157 0.04 10.92 -2.15
N LYS A 158 -1.08 10.44 -2.71
CA LYS A 158 -2.05 9.58 -2.02
C LYS A 158 -1.70 8.09 -2.12
N ALA A 159 -0.59 7.75 -2.79
CA ALA A 159 -0.06 6.40 -2.81
C ALA A 159 0.88 6.14 -1.63
N VAL A 160 0.83 4.90 -1.15
CA VAL A 160 1.79 4.31 -0.21
C VAL A 160 2.37 3.06 -0.86
N LEU A 161 3.68 2.98 -0.99
CA LEU A 161 4.38 1.77 -1.46
C LEU A 161 4.97 1.03 -0.27
N THR A 162 4.81 -0.29 -0.20
CA THR A 162 5.24 -1.09 0.96
C THR A 162 6.34 -2.12 0.63
N PRO A 163 7.48 -1.71 0.02
CA PRO A 163 8.49 -2.67 -0.42
C PRO A 163 9.21 -3.34 0.76
N ASN A 164 9.46 -4.64 0.65
CA ASN A 164 10.53 -5.30 1.40
C ASN A 164 11.91 -4.98 0.80
N ALA A 165 12.98 -5.46 1.44
CA ALA A 165 14.36 -5.24 1.00
C ALA A 165 14.63 -5.60 -0.48
N VAL A 166 14.03 -6.69 -0.99
CA VAL A 166 14.22 -7.15 -2.38
C VAL A 166 13.40 -6.32 -3.36
N GLU A 167 12.17 -5.98 -3.00
CA GLU A 167 11.32 -5.09 -3.80
C GLU A 167 11.90 -3.68 -3.89
N PHE A 168 12.49 -3.21 -2.78
CA PHE A 168 13.11 -1.89 -2.72
C PHE A 168 14.36 -1.81 -3.61
N SER A 169 15.23 -2.83 -3.62
CA SER A 169 16.40 -2.81 -4.51
C SER A 169 16.01 -2.74 -5.98
N ARG A 170 14.92 -3.43 -6.37
CA ARG A 170 14.34 -3.33 -7.73
C ARG A 170 13.79 -1.95 -8.01
N LEU A 171 13.15 -1.32 -7.02
CA LEU A 171 12.65 0.05 -7.13
C LEU A 171 13.79 1.05 -7.31
N VAL A 172 14.87 0.93 -6.53
CA VAL A 172 16.09 1.75 -6.68
C VAL A 172 16.68 1.59 -8.07
N LYS A 173 16.82 0.37 -8.56
CA LYS A 173 17.30 0.09 -9.93
C LYS A 173 16.43 0.75 -10.99
N SER A 174 15.12 0.67 -10.84
CA SER A 174 14.20 1.22 -11.82
C SER A 174 14.14 2.75 -11.81
N VAL A 175 14.12 3.34 -10.61
CA VAL A 175 13.91 4.79 -10.40
C VAL A 175 15.21 5.58 -10.46
N LEU A 176 16.25 5.14 -9.75
CA LEU A 176 17.52 5.84 -9.63
C LEU A 176 18.61 5.34 -10.60
N LYS A 177 18.35 4.23 -11.31
CA LYS A 177 19.33 3.57 -12.19
C LYS A 177 20.63 3.16 -11.47
N ARG A 178 20.49 2.75 -10.20
CA ARG A 178 21.58 2.25 -9.35
C ARG A 178 21.28 0.82 -8.91
N ASP A 179 22.30 -0.01 -8.87
CA ASP A 179 22.19 -1.33 -8.26
C ASP A 179 22.55 -1.24 -6.77
N VAL A 180 21.72 -1.83 -5.93
CA VAL A 180 21.93 -1.90 -4.48
C VAL A 180 21.62 -3.30 -3.98
N THR A 181 22.38 -3.77 -3.00
CA THR A 181 22.13 -5.05 -2.34
C THR A 181 20.90 -4.92 -1.43
N PRO A 182 19.92 -5.84 -1.47
CA PRO A 182 18.83 -5.88 -0.50
C PRO A 182 19.36 -5.88 0.93
N ASN A 183 18.86 -4.96 1.75
CA ASN A 183 19.23 -4.85 3.17
C ASN A 183 17.97 -4.80 4.04
N VAL A 184 17.93 -5.63 5.08
CA VAL A 184 16.84 -5.64 6.07
C VAL A 184 16.91 -4.47 7.04
N ARG A 185 18.06 -3.77 7.10
CA ARG A 185 18.21 -2.47 7.77
C ARG A 185 18.16 -1.39 6.69
N PRO A 186 17.03 -0.70 6.52
CA PRO A 186 16.89 0.24 5.42
C PRO A 186 17.74 1.48 5.68
N ASP A 187 18.35 2.04 4.64
CA ASP A 187 19.06 3.33 4.69
C ASP A 187 18.04 4.48 4.53
N PRO A 188 17.77 5.29 5.57
CA PRO A 188 16.76 6.34 5.51
C PRO A 188 17.04 7.39 4.41
N VAL A 189 18.31 7.65 4.10
CA VAL A 189 18.71 8.61 3.06
C VAL A 189 18.32 8.06 1.69
N LEU A 190 18.66 6.80 1.41
CA LEU A 190 18.32 6.14 0.16
C LEU A 190 16.80 5.99 -0.02
N VAL A 191 16.05 5.62 1.03
CA VAL A 191 14.57 5.56 0.97
C VAL A 191 14.00 6.95 0.65
N GLY A 192 14.51 8.01 1.29
CA GLY A 192 14.12 9.39 1.01
C GLY A 192 14.48 9.87 -0.41
N GLU A 193 15.60 9.42 -0.98
CA GLU A 193 15.97 9.67 -2.38
C GLU A 193 14.96 9.05 -3.36
N VAL A 194 14.58 7.79 -3.15
CA VAL A 194 13.59 7.11 -4.01
C VAL A 194 12.23 7.79 -3.90
N ALA A 195 11.78 8.14 -2.70
CA ALA A 195 10.51 8.84 -2.47
C ALA A 195 10.47 10.19 -3.23
N ARG A 196 11.54 10.98 -3.16
CA ARG A 196 11.68 12.24 -3.92
C ARG A 196 11.68 12.01 -5.43
N ALA A 197 12.43 11.02 -5.91
CA ALA A 197 12.51 10.70 -7.34
C ALA A 197 11.15 10.24 -7.90
N LEU A 198 10.32 9.60 -7.08
CA LEU A 198 8.93 9.26 -7.38
C LEU A 198 7.94 10.43 -7.23
N GLY A 199 8.40 11.64 -6.91
CA GLY A 199 7.55 12.84 -6.82
C GLY A 199 6.91 13.04 -5.45
N GLY A 200 7.53 12.54 -4.38
CA GLY A 200 7.08 12.71 -3.01
C GLY A 200 5.97 11.72 -2.62
N ILE A 201 6.10 10.47 -3.07
CA ILE A 201 5.22 9.36 -2.69
C ILE A 201 5.68 8.79 -1.36
N THR A 202 4.74 8.43 -0.48
CA THR A 202 5.06 7.76 0.78
C THR A 202 5.59 6.35 0.52
N LEU A 203 6.79 6.05 1.02
CA LEU A 203 7.36 4.72 1.07
C LEU A 203 7.31 4.19 2.50
N VAL A 204 7.00 2.90 2.64
CA VAL A 204 7.14 2.11 3.87
C VAL A 204 8.12 0.99 3.55
N HIS A 205 9.40 1.22 3.75
CA HIS A 205 10.41 0.19 3.55
C HIS A 205 10.40 -0.76 4.74
N LYS A 206 9.96 -2.01 4.50
CA LYS A 206 9.86 -3.06 5.52
C LYS A 206 11.25 -3.61 5.86
N GLY A 207 11.57 -3.73 7.15
CA GLY A 207 12.89 -4.17 7.63
C GLY A 207 12.87 -4.66 9.08
N GLU A 208 14.04 -4.73 9.72
CA GLU A 208 14.13 -4.90 11.18
C GLU A 208 13.48 -3.71 11.90
N ILE A 209 13.64 -2.52 11.33
CA ILE A 209 12.95 -1.29 11.67
C ILE A 209 12.40 -0.74 10.36
N ASP A 210 11.09 -0.51 10.31
CA ASP A 210 10.45 0.03 9.13
C ASP A 210 10.76 1.53 9.00
N ILE A 211 11.10 1.96 7.78
CA ILE A 211 11.26 3.37 7.45
C ILE A 211 10.05 3.84 6.67
N ILE A 212 9.40 4.87 7.20
CA ILE A 212 8.31 5.59 6.53
C ILE A 212 8.87 6.96 6.12
N THR A 213 8.66 7.36 4.86
CA THR A 213 9.04 8.71 4.39
C THR A 213 8.34 9.06 3.08
N ASP A 214 7.97 10.33 2.90
CA ASP A 214 7.55 10.93 1.63
C ASP A 214 8.72 11.64 0.91
N GLY A 215 9.95 11.50 1.43
CA GLY A 215 11.14 12.19 0.95
C GLY A 215 11.28 13.63 1.45
N THR A 216 10.34 14.13 2.26
CA THR A 216 10.51 15.39 2.98
C THR A 216 11.23 15.16 4.31
N LEU A 217 12.25 15.98 4.55
CA LEU A 217 12.86 16.07 5.86
C LEU A 217 11.90 16.88 6.74
N ARG A 218 11.31 16.26 7.76
CA ARG A 218 10.72 17.03 8.86
C ARG A 218 11.40 16.61 10.17
N LYS A 219 11.34 17.48 11.16
CA LYS A 219 11.68 17.11 12.54
C LYS A 219 10.51 16.30 13.08
N CYS A 220 10.70 15.01 13.27
CA CYS A 220 9.73 14.20 13.97
C CYS A 220 9.97 14.30 15.48
N ALA A 221 8.93 14.62 16.24
CA ALA A 221 9.00 14.57 17.70
C ALA A 221 8.97 13.13 18.25
N LEU A 222 8.62 12.13 17.43
CA LEU A 222 8.33 10.75 17.87
C LEU A 222 9.53 9.81 17.97
N MET A 223 10.76 10.17 17.58
CA MET A 223 11.92 9.29 17.81
C MET A 223 13.28 9.96 17.54
N THR A 224 14.27 9.55 18.33
CA THR A 224 15.69 9.91 18.32
C THR A 224 16.37 9.70 16.97
N ALA A 225 17.22 10.67 16.60
CA ALA A 225 18.13 10.61 15.47
C ALA A 225 18.99 9.34 15.49
N VAL A 226 19.17 8.73 14.32
CA VAL A 226 20.29 7.80 14.10
C VAL A 226 21.48 8.68 13.76
N HIS A 227 22.46 8.76 14.66
CA HIS A 227 23.73 9.43 14.39
C HIS A 227 24.57 8.54 13.47
N ASP A 228 25.05 9.11 12.37
CA ASP A 228 26.11 8.53 11.54
C ASP A 228 27.39 9.34 11.81
N ASP A 229 28.44 8.69 12.32
CA ASP A 229 29.67 9.32 12.83
C ASP A 229 30.62 9.84 11.70
N ALA A 230 30.13 9.98 10.47
CA ALA A 230 30.98 10.34 9.32
C ALA A 230 30.73 11.75 8.74
N GLU A 231 29.53 12.31 8.89
CA GLU A 231 29.20 13.71 8.53
C GLU A 231 27.99 14.09 9.37
N ASP A 232 27.91 15.32 9.91
CA ASP A 232 26.79 15.88 10.69
C ASP A 232 25.44 15.91 9.92
N ARG A 233 24.91 14.74 9.54
CA ARG A 233 23.62 14.55 8.91
C ARG A 233 22.73 13.84 9.91
N GLU A 234 21.95 14.61 10.67
CA GLU A 234 20.84 14.07 11.46
C GLU A 234 19.95 13.26 10.52
N ILE A 235 19.84 11.95 10.73
CA ILE A 235 18.99 11.10 9.91
C ILE A 235 17.56 11.18 10.46
N TYR A 236 16.68 11.82 9.67
CA TYR A 236 15.28 12.10 10.00
C TYR A 236 14.36 10.96 9.54
N CYS A 237 13.73 10.26 10.48
CA CYS A 237 12.56 9.43 10.22
C CYS A 237 11.28 10.22 10.54
N LEU A 238 10.30 10.27 9.61
CA LEU A 238 8.93 10.72 9.88
C LEU A 238 7.93 9.62 9.52
N ALA A 239 7.21 9.06 10.49
CA ALA A 239 5.99 9.60 11.09
C ALA A 239 4.72 9.42 10.25
N LEU A 240 3.72 8.85 10.89
CA LEU A 240 2.31 9.14 10.64
C LEU A 240 1.93 10.44 11.35
#